data_AF-A0A936MNS1-F1
#
_entry.id   AF-A0A936MNS1-F1
#
_cell.length_a   1.000
_cell.length_b   1.000
_cell.length_c   1.000
_cell.angle_alpha   90.00
_cell.angle_beta   90.00
_cell.angle_gamma   90.00
#
_symmetry.space_group_name_H-M   'P 1'
#
loop_
_entity.id
_entity.type
_entity.pdbx_description
1 polymer ?
#
loop_
_entity_poly.entity_id
_entity_poly.type
_entity_poly.pdbx_seq_one_letter_code
_entity_poly.pdbx_strand_id
1 'polypeptide(L)'
;MNAPNLSRRLATRIIDGLQGRGRIVVVRGSTSALVRAVDDAISAFVSPIADRFEHEQSSADDPQTRDALTLLASSVARTLFSSEHLEDVFADRAIVEREVFDAAMNAFAEEQEAERARVMHVEFDLLGYVAATAGKLAPEEHVTSAIEHAAMSLGVKVSNYDPASRVATFETGDETFPDLRLELEEAVADELSSLVARGVVKLPVLERTRPLVRLVDPSSRTRLMRVMDRAATRTLRRTGCSAQWELPDDRSVRVVFTPLSEQDARDVDTHVTEFASEVDGILADAGAPLVTEVPALAPAPPPVVPAAAAVAPHHDGNGTAEAEEVAPESEPEPVAKPKRAPRAGVRAKAPPRVAPKRTPAKRTAKRTEAAVEKPAPRKKATTKRGAATKKTRPAKKG
;
A
#
# COMPACT_ATOMS: atom_id res chain seq x y z
N MET A 1 22.31 -3.64 7.02
CA MET A 1 22.92 -4.94 6.60
C MET A 1 23.69 -5.72 7.69
N ASN A 2 23.71 -7.08 7.63
CA ASN A 2 24.55 -7.94 8.50
C ASN A 2 25.98 -8.10 7.93
N ALA A 3 26.85 -7.11 8.15
CA ALA A 3 28.22 -7.05 7.62
C ALA A 3 29.07 -8.35 7.73
N PRO A 4 29.12 -9.08 8.87
CA PRO A 4 29.96 -10.28 8.98
C PRO A 4 29.43 -11.47 8.15
N ASN A 5 28.14 -11.51 7.83
CA ASN A 5 27.60 -12.54 6.95
C ASN A 5 27.89 -12.22 5.49
N LEU A 6 27.91 -10.93 5.12
CA LEU A 6 28.19 -10.47 3.77
C LEU A 6 29.66 -10.68 3.39
N SER A 7 30.61 -10.35 4.29
CA SER A 7 32.06 -10.54 4.04
C SER A 7 32.40 -11.99 3.72
N ARG A 8 31.89 -12.93 4.53
CA ARG A 8 32.14 -14.36 4.35
C ARG A 8 31.46 -14.94 3.10
N ARG A 9 30.23 -14.51 2.78
CA ARG A 9 29.54 -14.89 1.54
C ARG A 9 30.30 -14.39 0.33
N LEU A 10 30.79 -13.15 0.36
CA LEU A 10 31.59 -12.56 -0.70
C LEU A 10 32.92 -13.30 -0.87
N ALA A 11 33.64 -13.59 0.22
CA ALA A 11 34.88 -14.36 0.20
C ALA A 11 34.70 -15.74 -0.45
N THR A 12 33.63 -16.45 -0.06
CA THR A 12 33.28 -17.77 -0.62
C THR A 12 32.98 -17.65 -2.12
N ARG A 13 32.14 -16.68 -2.52
CA ARG A 13 31.76 -16.46 -3.92
C ARG A 13 32.96 -16.09 -4.81
N ILE A 14 33.88 -15.28 -4.30
CA ILE A 14 35.12 -14.92 -5.01
C ILE A 14 35.97 -16.16 -5.26
N ILE A 15 36.21 -16.97 -4.22
CA ILE A 15 37.06 -18.17 -4.33
C ILE A 15 36.43 -19.20 -5.27
N ASP A 16 35.13 -19.48 -5.11
CA ASP A 16 34.40 -20.42 -5.97
C ASP A 16 34.38 -19.92 -7.42
N GLY A 17 34.22 -18.60 -7.63
CA GLY A 17 34.25 -17.99 -8.96
C GLY A 17 35.61 -18.08 -9.64
N LEU A 18 36.70 -17.77 -8.92
CA LEU A 18 38.07 -17.88 -9.42
C LEU A 18 38.46 -19.33 -9.70
N GLN A 19 38.10 -20.26 -8.80
CA GLN A 19 38.38 -21.68 -8.97
C GLN A 19 37.57 -22.28 -10.13
N GLY A 20 36.28 -21.95 -10.23
CA GLY A 20 35.40 -22.43 -11.30
C GLY A 20 35.82 -21.95 -12.70
N ARG A 21 36.50 -20.82 -12.81
CA ARG A 21 37.10 -20.31 -14.05
C ARG A 21 38.55 -20.76 -14.28
N GLY A 22 39.09 -21.58 -13.39
CA GLY A 22 40.48 -22.07 -13.47
C GLY A 22 41.53 -20.97 -13.30
N ARG A 23 41.23 -19.90 -12.55
CA ARG A 23 42.17 -18.81 -12.27
C ARG A 23 43.13 -19.14 -11.13
N ILE A 24 42.70 -20.00 -10.22
CA ILE A 24 43.47 -20.44 -9.06
C ILE A 24 43.32 -21.95 -8.88
N VAL A 25 44.32 -22.56 -8.25
CA VAL A 25 44.26 -23.91 -7.71
C VAL A 25 44.50 -23.83 -6.22
N VAL A 26 43.60 -24.41 -5.45
CA VAL A 26 43.66 -24.40 -3.99
C VAL A 26 44.26 -25.71 -3.50
N VAL A 27 45.17 -25.64 -2.53
CA VAL A 27 45.74 -26.83 -1.88
C VAL A 27 44.61 -27.70 -1.33
N ARG A 28 44.71 -29.01 -1.55
CA ARG A 28 43.68 -29.98 -1.14
C ARG A 28 43.36 -29.86 0.35
N GLY A 29 42.13 -29.46 0.66
CA GLY A 29 41.63 -29.29 2.04
C GLY A 29 41.81 -27.89 2.63
N SER A 30 42.44 -26.95 1.91
CA SER A 30 42.74 -25.59 2.40
C SER A 30 41.72 -24.53 2.01
N THR A 31 40.64 -24.89 1.30
CA THR A 31 39.61 -23.93 0.85
C THR A 31 39.01 -23.13 2.01
N SER A 32 38.73 -23.77 3.14
CA SER A 32 38.17 -23.08 4.31
C SER A 32 39.14 -22.08 4.94
N ALA A 33 40.44 -22.39 4.95
CA ALA A 33 41.48 -21.49 5.45
C ALA A 33 41.67 -20.29 4.50
N LEU A 34 41.66 -20.55 3.18
CA LEU A 34 41.69 -19.49 2.17
C LEU A 34 40.47 -18.56 2.28
N VAL A 35 39.26 -19.11 2.45
CA VAL A 35 38.04 -18.32 2.66
C VAL A 35 38.18 -17.42 3.88
N ARG A 36 38.72 -17.91 4.99
CA ARG A 36 38.97 -17.09 6.19
C ARG A 36 39.97 -15.96 5.94
N ALA A 37 41.09 -16.25 5.27
CA ALA A 37 42.08 -15.22 4.96
C ALA A 37 41.50 -14.12 4.05
N VAL A 38 40.67 -14.50 3.07
CA VAL A 38 39.98 -13.55 2.19
C VAL A 38 38.88 -12.79 2.94
N ASP A 39 38.11 -13.46 3.81
CA ASP A 39 37.10 -12.83 4.68
C ASP A 39 37.72 -11.76 5.58
N ASP A 40 38.85 -12.06 6.23
CA ASP A 40 39.60 -11.10 7.05
C ASP A 40 40.04 -9.87 6.22
N ALA A 41 40.52 -10.10 4.99
CA ALA A 41 40.93 -9.02 4.08
C ALA A 41 39.76 -8.17 3.56
N ILE A 42 38.56 -8.75 3.47
CA ILE A 42 37.32 -8.08 3.03
C ILE A 42 36.65 -7.33 4.19
N SER A 43 36.72 -7.87 5.41
CA SER A 43 35.97 -7.40 6.57
C SER A 43 36.12 -5.90 6.85
N ALA A 44 37.31 -5.33 6.65
CA ALA A 44 37.59 -3.91 6.85
C ALA A 44 36.89 -2.97 5.85
N PHE A 45 36.47 -3.51 4.69
CA PHE A 45 35.87 -2.74 3.60
C PHE A 45 34.36 -2.90 3.53
N VAL A 46 33.78 -3.95 4.11
CA VAL A 46 32.35 -4.25 3.96
C VAL A 46 31.48 -3.20 4.61
N SER A 47 31.73 -2.82 5.87
CA SER A 47 30.87 -1.83 6.55
C SER A 47 30.90 -0.46 5.85
N PRO A 48 32.06 0.13 5.54
CA PRO A 48 32.10 1.43 4.86
C PRO A 48 31.44 1.44 3.48
N ILE A 49 31.52 0.32 2.74
CA ILE A 49 30.86 0.19 1.44
C ILE A 49 29.35 0.01 1.63
N ALA A 50 28.92 -0.86 2.54
CA ALA A 50 27.51 -1.09 2.87
C ALA A 50 26.80 0.19 3.31
N ASP A 51 27.41 0.97 4.21
CA ASP A 51 26.83 2.23 4.71
C ASP A 51 26.54 3.22 3.57
N ARG A 52 27.39 3.26 2.54
CA ARG A 52 27.21 4.13 1.36
C ARG A 52 26.07 3.67 0.46
N PHE A 53 25.88 2.35 0.32
CA PHE A 53 24.74 1.79 -0.40
C PHE A 53 23.40 2.01 0.32
N GLU A 54 23.41 2.23 1.65
CA GLU A 54 22.22 2.52 2.47
C GLU A 54 21.80 4.00 2.42
N HIS A 55 22.74 4.94 2.47
CA HIS A 55 22.44 6.37 2.71
C HIS A 55 22.18 7.19 1.45
N GLU A 56 22.67 6.73 0.31
CA GLU A 56 22.44 7.38 -0.96
C GLU A 56 21.65 6.39 -1.82
N GLN A 57 20.69 6.88 -2.62
CA GLN A 57 20.32 6.19 -3.87
C GLN A 57 21.51 6.23 -4.85
N SER A 58 22.72 6.02 -4.34
CA SER A 58 23.98 6.00 -5.03
C SER A 58 23.90 4.82 -5.98
N SER A 59 23.76 5.17 -7.26
CA SER A 59 24.05 4.28 -8.35
C SER A 59 25.38 3.59 -8.08
N ALA A 60 25.53 2.34 -8.54
CA ALA A 60 26.80 1.65 -8.57
C ALA A 60 27.90 2.39 -9.41
N ASP A 61 27.54 3.55 -9.98
CA ASP A 61 28.39 4.50 -10.68
C ASP A 61 29.00 5.60 -9.77
N ASP A 62 28.73 5.64 -8.47
CA ASP A 62 29.39 6.60 -7.57
C ASP A 62 30.93 6.37 -7.57
N PRO A 63 31.74 7.40 -7.92
CA PRO A 63 33.18 7.27 -7.98
C PRO A 63 33.78 6.81 -6.65
N GLN A 64 33.24 7.26 -5.50
CA GLN A 64 33.82 6.91 -4.20
C GLN A 64 33.59 5.44 -3.86
N THR A 65 32.42 4.90 -4.20
CA THR A 65 32.07 3.48 -4.07
C THR A 65 32.93 2.62 -4.98
N ARG A 66 33.16 3.05 -6.24
CA ARG A 66 34.08 2.35 -7.17
C ARG A 66 35.51 2.34 -6.67
N ASP A 67 36.01 3.44 -6.11
CA ASP A 67 37.35 3.51 -5.54
C ASP A 67 37.50 2.56 -4.34
N ALA A 68 36.50 2.50 -3.45
CA ALA A 68 36.49 1.59 -2.32
C ALA A 68 36.49 0.12 -2.75
N LEU A 69 35.68 -0.23 -3.77
CA LEU A 69 35.66 -1.57 -4.35
C LEU A 69 36.97 -1.94 -5.06
N THR A 70 37.63 -0.97 -5.69
CA THR A 70 38.95 -1.15 -6.30
C THR A 70 40.01 -1.45 -5.23
N LEU A 71 39.98 -0.72 -4.11
CA LEU A 71 40.86 -0.99 -2.97
C LEU A 71 40.60 -2.36 -2.33
N LEU A 72 39.33 -2.76 -2.19
CA LEU A 72 38.94 -4.10 -1.76
C LEU A 72 39.52 -5.15 -2.70
N ALA A 73 39.36 -4.98 -4.02
CA ALA A 73 39.86 -5.91 -5.01
C ALA A 73 41.39 -6.06 -4.96
N SER A 74 42.12 -4.95 -4.83
CA SER A 74 43.58 -4.97 -4.67
C SER A 74 44.02 -5.63 -3.36
N SER A 75 43.28 -5.42 -2.26
CA SER A 75 43.54 -6.06 -0.96
C SER A 75 43.38 -7.58 -1.07
N VAL A 76 42.26 -8.04 -1.64
CA VAL A 76 41.97 -9.46 -1.85
C VAL A 76 42.99 -10.10 -2.78
N ALA A 77 43.33 -9.46 -3.90
CA ALA A 77 44.36 -9.97 -4.81
C ALA A 77 45.70 -10.14 -4.09
N ARG A 78 46.15 -9.12 -3.32
CA ARG A 78 47.37 -9.22 -2.53
C ARG A 78 47.32 -10.41 -1.56
N THR A 79 46.20 -10.62 -0.88
CA THR A 79 46.00 -11.74 0.04
C THR A 79 46.07 -13.08 -0.70
N LEU A 80 45.45 -13.21 -1.88
CA LEU A 80 45.52 -14.42 -2.70
C LEU A 80 46.95 -14.73 -3.13
N PHE A 81 47.68 -13.77 -3.71
CA PHE A 81 49.06 -13.97 -4.18
C PHE A 81 50.07 -14.24 -3.03
N SER A 82 49.72 -13.87 -1.79
CA SER A 82 50.56 -14.10 -0.62
C SER A 82 50.13 -15.35 0.18
N SER A 83 49.08 -16.04 -0.25
CA SER A 83 48.46 -17.13 0.51
C SER A 83 49.22 -18.45 0.31
N GLU A 84 49.60 -19.08 1.41
CA GLU A 84 50.16 -20.44 1.43
C GLU A 84 49.12 -21.53 1.12
N HIS A 85 47.83 -21.16 1.03
CA HIS A 85 46.74 -22.08 0.77
C HIS A 85 46.44 -22.28 -0.73
N LEU A 86 47.14 -21.57 -1.60
CA LEU A 86 47.08 -21.74 -3.05
C LEU A 86 48.22 -22.62 -3.53
N GLU A 87 47.90 -23.56 -4.42
CA GLU A 87 48.89 -24.37 -5.14
C GLU A 87 49.46 -23.58 -6.32
N ASP A 88 48.59 -22.90 -7.07
CA ASP A 88 48.99 -22.04 -8.18
C ASP A 88 47.95 -20.95 -8.49
N VAL A 89 48.39 -19.87 -9.13
CA VAL A 89 47.55 -18.77 -9.63
C VAL A 89 47.84 -18.57 -11.12
N PHE A 90 46.89 -18.98 -11.96
CA PHE A 90 47.03 -18.94 -13.42
C PHE A 90 46.59 -17.61 -14.05
N ALA A 91 46.13 -16.66 -13.24
CA ALA A 91 45.62 -15.38 -13.70
C ALA A 91 46.56 -14.24 -13.29
N ASP A 92 46.73 -13.28 -14.19
CA ASP A 92 47.43 -12.05 -13.85
C ASP A 92 46.69 -11.30 -12.74
N ARG A 93 47.44 -10.54 -11.94
CA ARG A 93 46.88 -9.73 -10.86
C ARG A 93 45.73 -8.83 -11.33
N ALA A 94 45.86 -8.20 -12.50
CA ALA A 94 44.82 -7.35 -13.06
C ALA A 94 43.52 -8.12 -13.37
N ILE A 95 43.62 -9.39 -13.79
CA ILE A 95 42.46 -10.25 -14.05
C ILE A 95 41.79 -10.63 -12.73
N VAL A 96 42.58 -11.00 -11.71
CA VAL A 96 42.06 -11.33 -10.37
C VAL A 96 41.36 -10.11 -9.75
N GLU A 97 41.99 -8.93 -9.77
CA GLU A 97 41.41 -7.70 -9.25
C GLU A 97 40.09 -7.37 -9.95
N ARG A 98 40.03 -7.49 -11.28
CA ARG A 98 38.79 -7.28 -12.04
C ARG A 98 37.69 -8.29 -11.66
N GLU A 99 38.02 -9.57 -11.58
CA GLU A 99 37.02 -10.60 -11.22
C GLU A 99 36.51 -10.44 -9.79
N VAL A 100 37.38 -10.01 -8.85
CA VAL A 100 36.98 -9.67 -7.48
C VAL A 100 36.07 -8.45 -7.46
N PHE A 101 36.43 -7.40 -8.20
CA PHE A 101 35.61 -6.20 -8.32
C PHE A 101 34.21 -6.53 -8.85
N ASP A 102 34.12 -7.30 -9.93
CA ASP A 102 32.85 -7.72 -10.53
C ASP A 102 32.03 -8.59 -9.56
N ALA A 103 32.69 -9.49 -8.81
CA ALA A 103 32.02 -10.32 -7.81
C ALA A 103 31.49 -9.49 -6.63
N ALA A 104 32.26 -8.52 -6.16
CA ALA A 104 31.86 -7.60 -5.09
C ALA A 104 30.68 -6.73 -5.53
N MET A 105 30.77 -6.10 -6.70
CA MET A 105 29.68 -5.30 -7.28
C MET A 105 28.37 -6.08 -7.35
N ASN A 106 28.40 -7.30 -7.89
CA ASN A 106 27.21 -8.14 -7.98
C ASN A 106 26.68 -8.55 -6.60
N ALA A 107 27.55 -8.87 -5.65
CA ALA A 107 27.12 -9.26 -4.30
C ALA A 107 26.46 -8.10 -3.53
N PHE A 108 27.00 -6.88 -3.62
CA PHE A 108 26.38 -5.70 -3.02
C PHE A 108 25.06 -5.35 -3.71
N ALA A 109 24.98 -5.46 -5.04
CA ALA A 109 23.73 -5.24 -5.76
C ALA A 109 22.64 -6.26 -5.37
N GLU A 110 22.98 -7.55 -5.28
CA GLU A 110 22.05 -8.59 -4.84
C GLU A 110 21.59 -8.40 -3.39
N GLU A 111 22.50 -8.00 -2.49
CA GLU A 111 22.13 -7.73 -1.09
C GLU A 111 21.23 -6.50 -0.98
N GLN A 112 21.50 -5.45 -1.77
CA GLN A 112 20.65 -4.27 -1.83
C GLN A 112 19.26 -4.60 -2.41
N GLU A 113 19.19 -5.47 -3.42
CA GLU A 113 17.91 -5.96 -3.96
C GLU A 113 17.15 -6.80 -2.92
N ALA A 114 17.86 -7.66 -2.18
CA ALA A 114 17.27 -8.43 -1.09
C ALA A 114 16.77 -7.54 0.05
N GLU A 115 17.50 -6.47 0.39
CA GLU A 115 17.08 -5.49 1.41
C GLU A 115 15.87 -4.67 0.93
N ARG A 116 15.86 -4.23 -0.33
CA ARG A 116 14.68 -3.59 -0.94
C ARG A 116 13.48 -4.53 -0.96
N ALA A 117 13.69 -5.83 -1.18
CA ALA A 117 12.62 -6.83 -1.13
C ALA A 117 12.04 -7.02 0.28
N ARG A 118 12.77 -6.63 1.33
CA ARG A 118 12.29 -6.62 2.73
C ARG A 118 11.53 -5.36 3.09
N VAL A 119 11.60 -4.33 2.26
CA VAL A 119 10.87 -3.08 2.44
C VAL A 119 9.56 -3.13 1.67
N MET A 120 8.46 -2.89 2.37
CA MET A 120 7.14 -2.80 1.76
C MET A 120 6.60 -1.38 1.84
N HIS A 121 5.98 -0.95 0.75
CA HIS A 121 5.30 0.34 0.67
C HIS A 121 3.80 0.10 0.55
N VAL A 122 3.03 0.76 1.42
CA VAL A 122 1.58 0.76 1.38
C VAL A 122 1.11 2.18 1.06
N GLU A 123 0.49 2.34 -0.10
CA GLU A 123 -0.09 3.60 -0.56
C GLU A 123 -1.57 3.65 -0.17
N PHE A 124 -1.98 4.63 0.63
CA PHE A 124 -3.34 4.64 1.18
C PHE A 124 -4.41 4.84 0.12
N ASP A 125 -4.08 5.51 -0.97
CA ASP A 125 -4.98 5.75 -2.09
C ASP A 125 -5.37 4.43 -2.79
N LEU A 126 -4.61 3.35 -2.61
CA LEU A 126 -4.88 2.02 -3.17
C LEU A 126 -5.70 1.12 -2.22
N LEU A 127 -5.87 1.52 -0.95
CA LEU A 127 -6.55 0.73 0.08
C LEU A 127 -8.09 0.85 0.04
N GLY A 128 -8.62 1.48 -1.00
CA GLY A 128 -10.05 1.73 -1.17
C GLY A 128 -10.50 3.06 -0.55
N TYR A 129 -11.71 3.48 -0.92
CA TYR A 129 -12.19 4.84 -0.69
C TYR A 129 -12.23 5.25 0.80
N VAL A 130 -12.72 4.37 1.68
CA VAL A 130 -12.86 4.69 3.12
C VAL A 130 -11.50 4.87 3.77
N ALA A 131 -10.57 3.93 3.56
CA ALA A 131 -9.22 3.99 4.11
C ALA A 131 -8.44 5.18 3.55
N ALA A 132 -8.48 5.41 2.23
CA ALA A 132 -7.85 6.57 1.58
C ALA A 132 -8.37 7.90 2.15
N THR A 133 -9.69 8.01 2.31
CA THR A 133 -10.34 9.20 2.87
C THR A 133 -9.99 9.39 4.34
N ALA A 134 -9.96 8.31 5.13
CA ALA A 134 -9.54 8.34 6.52
C ALA A 134 -8.08 8.79 6.66
N GLY A 135 -7.17 8.21 5.87
CA GLY A 135 -5.76 8.60 5.84
C GLY A 135 -5.52 10.05 5.40
N LYS A 136 -6.43 10.63 4.60
CA LYS A 136 -6.36 12.03 4.18
C LYS A 136 -6.92 13.03 5.19
N LEU A 137 -7.97 12.66 5.92
CA LEU A 137 -8.75 13.58 6.77
C LEU A 137 -8.47 13.41 8.27
N ALA A 138 -7.92 12.28 8.69
CA ALA A 138 -7.54 12.05 10.08
C ALA A 138 -6.36 12.95 10.49
N PRO A 139 -6.29 13.34 11.77
CA PRO A 139 -5.07 13.88 12.35
C PRO A 139 -3.92 12.88 12.21
N GLU A 140 -2.73 13.38 11.87
CA GLU A 140 -1.53 12.57 11.62
C GLU A 140 -1.23 11.60 12.77
N GLU A 141 -1.35 12.05 14.02
CA GLU A 141 -1.13 11.20 15.21
C GLU A 141 -2.01 9.94 15.23
N HIS A 142 -3.26 10.06 14.77
CA HIS A 142 -4.18 8.92 14.70
C HIS A 142 -3.85 8.00 13.52
N VAL A 143 -3.38 8.56 12.41
CA VAL A 143 -2.93 7.78 11.25
C VAL A 143 -1.68 6.98 11.62
N THR A 144 -0.67 7.62 12.21
CA THR A 144 0.56 6.95 12.67
C THR A 144 0.23 5.83 13.66
N SER A 145 -0.63 6.09 14.66
CA SER A 145 -1.05 5.04 15.61
C SER A 145 -1.78 3.88 14.94
N ALA A 146 -2.63 4.14 13.93
CA ALA A 146 -3.31 3.09 13.17
C ALA A 146 -2.33 2.22 12.37
N ILE A 147 -1.35 2.85 11.71
CA ILE A 147 -0.29 2.15 10.95
C ILE A 147 0.56 1.29 11.89
N GLU A 148 0.96 1.82 13.04
CA GLU A 148 1.73 1.10 14.05
C GLU A 148 0.97 -0.11 14.61
N HIS A 149 -0.34 0.02 14.83
CA HIS A 149 -1.19 -1.10 15.25
C HIS A 149 -1.30 -2.18 14.18
N ALA A 150 -1.50 -1.80 12.91
CA ALA A 150 -1.52 -2.72 11.78
C ALA A 150 -0.17 -3.45 11.63
N ALA A 151 0.94 -2.72 11.79
CA ALA A 151 2.28 -3.31 11.74
C ALA A 151 2.50 -4.31 12.89
N MET A 152 2.08 -3.94 14.10
CA MET A 152 2.22 -4.77 15.30
C MET A 152 1.41 -6.08 15.21
N SER A 153 0.24 -6.06 14.58
CA SER A 153 -0.61 -7.27 14.45
C SER A 153 0.03 -8.34 13.55
N LEU A 154 0.89 -7.93 12.62
CA LEU A 154 1.61 -8.80 11.69
C LEU A 154 3.10 -9.00 12.07
N GLY A 155 3.56 -8.40 13.17
CA GLY A 155 4.96 -8.47 13.60
C GLY A 155 5.94 -7.77 12.66
N VAL A 156 5.47 -6.83 11.84
CA VAL A 156 6.32 -5.99 10.99
C VAL A 156 6.61 -4.65 11.68
N LYS A 157 7.67 -3.96 11.25
CA LYS A 157 8.07 -2.67 11.84
C LYS A 157 7.76 -1.53 10.89
N VAL A 158 7.13 -0.48 11.39
CA VAL A 158 6.99 0.78 10.64
C VAL A 158 8.36 1.46 10.60
N SER A 159 8.86 1.72 9.40
CA SER A 159 10.12 2.43 9.17
C SER A 159 9.88 3.93 9.07
N ASN A 160 8.91 4.31 8.23
CA ASN A 160 8.56 5.71 7.99
C ASN A 160 7.11 5.85 7.51
N TYR A 161 6.51 7.00 7.75
CA TYR A 161 5.25 7.42 7.15
C TYR A 161 5.41 8.84 6.59
N ASP A 162 5.13 9.01 5.29
CA ASP A 162 5.10 10.32 4.65
C ASP A 162 3.65 10.82 4.50
N PRO A 163 3.24 11.85 5.26
CA PRO A 163 1.88 12.38 5.20
C PRO A 163 1.56 13.09 3.88
N ALA A 164 2.57 13.61 3.16
CA ALA A 164 2.35 14.32 1.90
C ALA A 164 1.95 13.35 0.78
N SER A 165 2.68 12.24 0.64
CA SER A 165 2.37 11.18 -0.33
C SER A 165 1.36 10.14 0.19
N ARG A 166 1.08 10.12 1.50
CA ARG A 166 0.26 9.10 2.18
C ARG A 166 0.78 7.68 1.96
N VAL A 167 2.10 7.54 2.04
CA VAL A 167 2.79 6.25 1.88
C VAL A 167 3.44 5.86 3.20
N ALA A 168 3.11 4.66 3.69
CA ALA A 168 3.79 4.04 4.83
C ALA A 168 4.80 3.01 4.34
N THR A 169 5.97 3.00 4.94
CA THR A 169 7.07 2.08 4.63
C THR A 169 7.31 1.15 5.81
N PHE A 170 7.37 -0.15 5.53
CA PHE A 170 7.48 -1.20 6.52
C PHE A 170 8.71 -2.06 6.27
N GLU A 171 9.41 -2.39 7.34
CA GLU A 171 10.50 -3.35 7.35
C GLU A 171 9.94 -4.71 7.74
N THR A 172 10.12 -5.67 6.84
CA THR A 172 9.88 -7.08 7.13
C THR A 172 11.17 -7.74 7.55
N GLY A 173 11.08 -8.54 8.63
CA GLY A 173 12.24 -9.31 9.09
C GLY A 173 12.66 -10.37 8.08
N ASP A 174 13.46 -11.33 8.53
CA ASP A 174 13.92 -12.43 7.67
C ASP A 174 12.78 -13.40 7.25
N GLU A 175 11.60 -13.31 7.88
CA GLU A 175 10.42 -14.11 7.56
C GLU A 175 9.45 -13.32 6.67
N THR A 176 9.59 -13.48 5.36
CA THR A 176 8.60 -12.97 4.38
C THR A 176 7.73 -14.11 3.87
N PHE A 177 6.43 -14.06 4.17
CA PHE A 177 5.45 -14.96 3.59
C PHE A 177 4.93 -14.41 2.25
N PRO A 178 4.50 -15.26 1.29
CA PRO A 178 4.08 -14.82 -0.04
C PRO A 178 2.95 -13.78 -0.04
N ASP A 179 2.09 -13.80 0.99
CA ASP A 179 0.89 -12.99 1.10
C ASP A 179 1.00 -11.84 2.11
N LEU A 180 2.16 -11.67 2.77
CA LEU A 180 2.34 -10.70 3.86
C LEU A 180 2.05 -9.26 3.42
N ARG A 181 2.34 -8.93 2.15
CA ARG A 181 2.00 -7.62 1.58
C ARG A 181 0.49 -7.38 1.58
N LEU A 182 -0.28 -8.36 1.12
CA LEU A 182 -1.73 -8.25 1.04
C LEU A 182 -2.35 -8.18 2.43
N GLU A 183 -1.87 -9.02 3.36
CA GLU A 183 -2.29 -8.99 4.76
C GLU A 183 -2.00 -7.63 5.41
N LEU A 184 -0.85 -7.03 5.10
CA LEU A 184 -0.47 -5.71 5.59
C LEU A 184 -1.34 -4.60 4.99
N GLU A 185 -1.60 -4.62 3.69
CA GLU A 185 -2.51 -3.68 3.03
C GLU A 185 -3.92 -3.78 3.64
N GLU A 186 -4.43 -4.98 3.88
CA GLU A 186 -5.72 -5.23 4.53
C GLU A 186 -5.74 -4.73 5.98
N ALA A 187 -4.72 -5.05 6.78
CA ALA A 187 -4.62 -4.61 8.17
C ALA A 187 -4.57 -3.08 8.29
N VAL A 188 -3.82 -2.40 7.40
CA VAL A 188 -3.78 -0.93 7.36
C VAL A 188 -5.13 -0.37 6.94
N ALA A 189 -5.79 -0.96 5.94
CA ALA A 189 -7.11 -0.53 5.49
C ALA A 189 -8.16 -0.64 6.61
N ASP A 190 -8.13 -1.72 7.39
CA ASP A 190 -9.01 -1.96 8.53
C ASP A 190 -8.79 -0.96 9.67
N GLU A 191 -7.54 -0.70 10.05
CA GLU A 191 -7.21 0.26 11.11
C GLU A 191 -7.59 1.70 10.72
N LEU A 192 -7.37 2.08 9.45
CA LEU A 192 -7.81 3.37 8.93
C LEU A 192 -9.35 3.46 8.87
N SER A 193 -10.03 2.39 8.46
CA SER A 193 -11.51 2.34 8.46
C SER A 193 -12.10 2.39 9.87
N SER A 194 -11.40 1.84 10.86
CA SER A 194 -11.76 1.93 12.28
C SER A 194 -11.76 3.36 12.81
N LEU A 195 -10.96 4.28 12.24
CA LEU A 195 -11.03 5.71 12.58
C LEU A 195 -12.37 6.33 12.21
N VAL A 196 -12.95 5.92 11.09
CA VAL A 196 -14.30 6.36 10.66
C VAL A 196 -15.36 5.75 11.57
N ALA A 197 -15.26 4.45 11.87
CA ALA A 197 -16.21 3.76 12.74
C ALA A 197 -16.25 4.34 14.16
N ARG A 198 -15.10 4.77 14.69
CA ARG A 198 -14.97 5.46 15.98
C ARG A 198 -15.40 6.94 15.94
N GLY A 199 -15.71 7.48 14.76
CA GLY A 199 -16.11 8.87 14.59
C GLY A 199 -14.96 9.88 14.68
N VAL A 200 -13.71 9.42 14.60
CA VAL A 200 -12.52 10.30 14.54
C VAL A 200 -12.50 11.08 13.22
N VAL A 201 -12.88 10.41 12.13
CA VAL A 201 -13.03 11.01 10.80
C VAL A 201 -14.48 10.91 10.35
N LYS A 202 -14.99 12.02 9.80
CA LYS A 202 -16.25 12.02 9.07
C LYS A 202 -15.97 11.88 7.58
N LEU A 203 -16.62 10.90 6.95
CA LEU A 203 -16.56 10.77 5.49
C LEU A 203 -17.23 11.96 4.81
N PRO A 204 -16.76 12.38 3.63
CA PRO A 204 -17.42 13.38 2.81
C PRO A 204 -18.86 12.99 2.52
N VAL A 205 -19.74 13.98 2.60
CA VAL A 205 -21.17 13.81 2.35
C VAL A 205 -21.54 14.60 1.10
N LEU A 206 -22.33 13.97 0.23
CA LEU A 206 -22.84 14.55 -0.99
C LEU A 206 -24.31 14.90 -0.80
N GLU A 207 -24.62 16.19 -0.92
CA GLU A 207 -25.99 16.68 -0.84
C GLU A 207 -26.56 16.90 -2.25
N ARG A 208 -27.75 16.35 -2.49
CA ARG A 208 -28.47 16.49 -3.75
C ARG A 208 -29.93 16.81 -3.47
N THR A 209 -30.46 17.80 -4.18
CA THR A 209 -31.89 18.13 -4.14
C THR A 209 -32.46 17.87 -5.52
N ARG A 210 -33.55 17.09 -5.58
CA ARG A 210 -34.27 16.83 -6.84
C ARG A 210 -35.69 17.37 -6.74
N PRO A 211 -36.19 18.07 -7.77
CA PRO A 211 -37.59 18.41 -7.86
C PRO A 211 -38.43 17.14 -8.07
N LEU A 212 -39.60 17.12 -7.47
CA LEU A 212 -40.63 16.12 -7.65
C LEU A 212 -41.62 16.60 -8.72
N VAL A 213 -42.17 15.67 -9.49
CA VAL A 213 -43.20 15.95 -10.50
C VAL A 213 -44.57 16.13 -9.84
N ARG A 214 -44.77 15.60 -8.63
CA ARG A 214 -46.03 15.68 -7.86
C ARG A 214 -45.86 16.36 -6.51
N LEU A 215 -46.92 17.05 -6.07
CA LEU A 215 -46.94 17.73 -4.77
C LEU A 215 -47.15 16.75 -3.63
N VAL A 216 -46.36 16.89 -2.56
CA VAL A 216 -46.57 16.12 -1.33
C VAL A 216 -47.59 16.84 -0.46
N ASP A 217 -48.81 16.32 -0.42
CA ASP A 217 -49.86 16.87 0.45
C ASP A 217 -49.47 16.72 1.95
N PRO A 218 -49.44 17.81 2.74
CA PRO A 218 -49.06 17.77 4.16
C PRO A 218 -49.90 16.80 4.99
N SER A 219 -51.18 16.61 4.66
CA SER A 219 -52.07 15.72 5.42
C SER A 219 -51.74 14.23 5.20
N SER A 220 -51.22 13.90 4.01
CA SER A 220 -50.81 12.54 3.64
C SER A 220 -49.35 12.22 3.98
N ARG A 221 -48.50 13.23 4.22
CA ARG A 221 -47.05 13.11 4.40
C ARG A 221 -46.67 12.02 5.41
N THR A 222 -47.22 12.06 6.62
CA THR A 222 -46.89 11.10 7.69
C THR A 222 -47.18 9.65 7.29
N ARG A 223 -48.25 9.41 6.51
CA ARG A 223 -48.60 8.08 6.01
C ARG A 223 -47.63 7.63 4.92
N LEU A 224 -47.25 8.54 4.02
CA LEU A 224 -46.37 8.26 2.89
C LEU A 224 -44.90 8.09 3.30
N MET A 225 -44.45 8.74 4.38
CA MET A 225 -43.07 8.64 4.88
C MET A 225 -42.60 7.18 5.00
N ARG A 226 -43.42 6.29 5.56
CA ARG A 226 -43.05 4.87 5.71
C ARG A 226 -42.87 4.13 4.38
N VAL A 227 -43.60 4.55 3.34
CA VAL A 227 -43.50 3.95 2.00
C VAL A 227 -42.28 4.51 1.28
N MET A 228 -42.04 5.82 1.40
CA MET A 228 -40.85 6.50 0.88
C MET A 228 -39.57 5.99 1.56
N ASP A 229 -39.58 5.69 2.86
CA ASP A 229 -38.45 5.07 3.57
C ASP A 229 -38.09 3.69 3.00
N ARG A 230 -39.11 2.91 2.60
CA ARG A 230 -38.89 1.62 1.92
C ARG A 230 -38.30 1.83 0.54
N ALA A 231 -38.79 2.81 -0.21
CA ALA A 231 -38.21 3.20 -1.51
C ALA A 231 -36.75 3.63 -1.37
N ALA A 232 -36.44 4.50 -0.40
CA ALA A 232 -35.07 4.93 -0.09
C ALA A 232 -34.18 3.75 0.29
N THR A 233 -34.69 2.78 1.04
CA THR A 233 -33.92 1.57 1.38
C THR A 233 -33.61 0.70 0.15
N ARG A 234 -34.54 0.61 -0.81
CA ARG A 234 -34.34 -0.16 -2.05
C ARG A 234 -33.42 0.51 -3.05
N THR A 235 -33.46 1.83 -3.12
CA THR A 235 -32.72 2.65 -4.10
C THR A 235 -31.40 3.13 -3.52
N LEU A 236 -31.44 4.01 -2.52
CA LEU A 236 -30.28 4.72 -1.97
C LEU A 236 -29.36 3.83 -1.11
N ARG A 237 -29.88 2.78 -0.48
CA ARG A 237 -29.09 1.90 0.42
C ARG A 237 -28.67 0.58 -0.20
N ARG A 238 -28.88 0.41 -1.50
CA ARG A 238 -28.58 -0.84 -2.22
C ARG A 238 -27.08 -1.18 -2.19
N THR A 239 -26.21 -0.16 -2.15
CA THR A 239 -24.75 -0.33 -2.18
C THR A 239 -24.11 -0.38 -0.80
N GLY A 240 -24.91 -0.41 0.29
CA GLY A 240 -24.40 -0.36 1.65
C GLY A 240 -24.03 1.06 2.12
N CYS A 241 -24.13 2.07 1.24
CA CYS A 241 -23.94 3.47 1.58
C CYS A 241 -24.96 3.95 2.63
N SER A 242 -24.53 4.92 3.45
CA SER A 242 -25.44 5.59 4.36
C SER A 242 -26.10 6.77 3.63
N ALA A 243 -27.43 6.76 3.59
CA ALA A 243 -28.21 7.81 2.97
C ALA A 243 -29.34 8.22 3.91
N GLN A 244 -29.50 9.54 4.01
CA GLN A 244 -30.63 10.20 4.66
C GLN A 244 -31.36 11.02 3.61
N TRP A 245 -32.67 11.14 3.76
CA TRP A 245 -33.47 11.93 2.86
C TRP A 245 -34.53 12.68 3.65
N GLU A 246 -34.95 13.82 3.12
CA GLU A 246 -36.03 14.63 3.67
C GLU A 246 -36.74 15.42 2.58
N LEU A 247 -37.92 15.94 2.91
CA LEU A 247 -38.69 16.83 2.05
C LEU A 247 -38.59 18.24 2.63
N PRO A 248 -37.66 19.07 2.14
CA PRO A 248 -37.51 20.43 2.64
C PRO A 248 -38.76 21.27 2.35
N ASP A 249 -39.46 20.95 1.26
CA ASP A 249 -40.75 21.51 0.86
C ASP A 249 -41.69 20.42 0.31
N ASP A 250 -42.81 20.81 -0.29
CA ASP A 250 -43.79 19.92 -0.92
C ASP A 250 -43.45 19.53 -2.36
N ARG A 251 -42.32 20.02 -2.91
CA ARG A 251 -41.96 19.95 -4.33
C ARG A 251 -40.60 19.34 -4.60
N SER A 252 -39.85 19.00 -3.58
CA SER A 252 -38.50 18.49 -3.74
C SER A 252 -38.15 17.48 -2.66
N VAL A 253 -37.19 16.64 -3.01
CA VAL A 253 -36.57 15.70 -2.10
C VAL A 253 -35.08 16.03 -2.00
N ARG A 254 -34.61 16.23 -0.77
CA ARG A 254 -33.19 16.39 -0.44
C ARG A 254 -32.65 15.05 0.03
N VAL A 255 -31.54 14.63 -0.55
CA VAL A 255 -30.80 13.42 -0.19
C VAL A 255 -29.40 13.82 0.25
N VAL A 256 -29.01 13.31 1.41
CA VAL A 256 -27.70 13.46 2.03
C VAL A 256 -27.05 12.08 1.98
N PHE A 257 -26.03 11.92 1.14
CA PHE A 257 -25.47 10.63 0.76
C PHE A 257 -23.99 10.54 1.17
N THR A 258 -23.62 9.50 1.91
CA THR A 258 -22.22 9.24 2.30
C THR A 258 -21.71 8.03 1.51
N PRO A 259 -20.89 8.24 0.46
CA PRO A 259 -20.34 7.15 -0.34
C PRO A 259 -19.37 6.29 0.47
N LEU A 260 -19.31 4.99 0.15
CA LEU A 260 -18.32 4.05 0.69
C LEU A 260 -17.32 3.59 -0.38
N SER A 261 -17.55 3.94 -1.65
CA SER A 261 -16.64 3.72 -2.76
C SER A 261 -16.58 4.94 -3.69
N GLU A 262 -15.53 5.03 -4.51
CA GLU A 262 -15.47 6.04 -5.57
C GLU A 262 -16.60 5.89 -6.59
N GLN A 263 -17.01 4.66 -6.86
CA GLN A 263 -18.11 4.39 -7.79
C GLN A 263 -19.43 4.94 -7.24
N ASP A 264 -19.70 4.75 -5.94
CA ASP A 264 -20.88 5.33 -5.29
C ASP A 264 -20.88 6.86 -5.36
N ALA A 265 -19.71 7.49 -5.18
CA ALA A 265 -19.59 8.94 -5.28
C ALA A 265 -19.90 9.46 -6.70
N ARG A 266 -19.55 8.68 -7.74
CA ARG A 266 -19.83 9.01 -9.14
C ARG A 266 -21.30 8.73 -9.51
N ASP A 267 -21.88 7.65 -8.99
CA ASP A 267 -23.22 7.19 -9.34
C ASP A 267 -24.33 7.80 -8.48
N VAL A 268 -23.99 8.65 -7.50
CA VAL A 268 -24.95 9.28 -6.59
C VAL A 268 -26.12 9.94 -7.31
N ASP A 269 -25.87 10.63 -8.44
CA ASP A 269 -26.92 11.32 -9.18
C ASP A 269 -27.91 10.35 -9.83
N THR A 270 -27.45 9.17 -10.25
CA THR A 270 -28.29 8.09 -10.76
C THR A 270 -29.19 7.56 -9.66
N HIS A 271 -28.62 7.21 -8.50
CA HIS A 271 -29.39 6.69 -7.35
C HIS A 271 -30.42 7.69 -6.84
N VAL A 272 -30.07 8.97 -6.76
CA VAL A 272 -30.98 10.03 -6.32
C VAL A 272 -32.10 10.24 -7.36
N THR A 273 -31.82 10.10 -8.65
CA THR A 273 -32.84 10.21 -9.71
C THR A 273 -33.81 9.03 -9.69
N GLU A 274 -33.31 7.81 -9.50
CA GLU A 274 -34.13 6.61 -9.33
C GLU A 274 -35.03 6.72 -8.10
N PHE A 275 -34.49 7.19 -6.98
CA PHE A 275 -35.26 7.43 -5.76
C PHE A 275 -36.35 8.48 -5.96
N ALA A 276 -36.04 9.63 -6.55
CA ALA A 276 -37.03 10.67 -6.85
C ALA A 276 -38.16 10.13 -7.76
N SER A 277 -37.81 9.30 -8.74
CA SER A 277 -38.78 8.64 -9.63
C SER A 277 -39.69 7.66 -8.88
N GLU A 278 -39.15 6.87 -7.93
CA GLU A 278 -39.97 6.02 -7.06
C GLU A 278 -40.91 6.84 -6.16
N VAL A 279 -40.43 7.96 -5.61
CA VAL A 279 -41.24 8.88 -4.81
C VAL A 279 -42.40 9.44 -5.65
N ASP A 280 -42.14 9.88 -6.87
CA ASP A 280 -43.18 10.34 -7.80
C ASP A 280 -44.20 9.26 -8.15
N GLY A 281 -43.76 8.00 -8.29
CA GLY A 281 -44.64 6.85 -8.47
C GLY A 281 -45.56 6.62 -7.25
N ILE A 282 -45.00 6.66 -6.04
CA ILE A 282 -45.77 6.56 -4.78
C ILE A 282 -46.80 7.69 -4.67
N LEU A 283 -46.41 8.91 -5.04
CA LEU A 283 -47.30 10.06 -5.06
C LEU A 283 -48.40 9.91 -6.13
N ALA A 284 -48.08 9.37 -7.29
CA ALA A 284 -49.07 9.07 -8.34
C ALA A 284 -50.13 8.09 -7.86
N ASP A 285 -49.72 6.99 -7.22
CA ASP A 285 -50.61 5.97 -6.67
C ASP A 285 -51.49 6.52 -5.54
N ALA A 286 -51.00 7.52 -4.81
CA ALA A 286 -51.75 8.24 -3.77
C ALA A 286 -52.71 9.30 -4.34
N GLY A 287 -52.73 9.52 -5.66
CA GLY A 287 -53.56 10.54 -6.30
C GLY A 287 -53.04 11.97 -6.14
N ALA A 288 -51.75 12.15 -5.85
CA ALA A 288 -51.17 13.48 -5.69
C ALA A 288 -51.20 14.27 -7.01
N PRO A 289 -51.51 15.58 -6.98
CA PRO A 289 -51.60 16.41 -8.17
C PRO A 289 -50.22 16.62 -8.80
N LEU A 290 -50.21 16.79 -10.13
CA LEU A 290 -49.00 17.20 -10.86
C LEU A 290 -48.64 18.64 -10.49
N VAL A 291 -47.34 18.92 -10.39
CA VAL A 291 -46.84 20.30 -10.29
C VAL A 291 -47.03 20.96 -11.66
N THR A 292 -48.14 21.66 -11.85
CA THR A 292 -48.46 22.36 -13.12
C THR A 292 -47.85 23.75 -13.20
N GLU A 293 -47.41 24.29 -12.07
CA GLU A 293 -46.78 25.61 -11.99
C GLU A 293 -45.29 25.45 -11.70
N VAL A 294 -44.47 25.63 -12.74
CA VAL A 294 -43.05 25.92 -12.57
C VAL A 294 -42.98 27.31 -11.92
N PRO A 295 -42.55 27.46 -10.66
CA PRO A 295 -42.33 28.79 -10.12
C PRO A 295 -41.29 29.46 -11.00
N ALA A 296 -41.61 30.64 -11.53
CA ALA A 296 -40.65 31.45 -12.27
C ALA A 296 -39.40 31.57 -11.39
N LEU A 297 -38.27 31.05 -11.88
CA LEU A 297 -36.99 31.11 -11.19
C LEU A 297 -36.80 32.56 -10.74
N ALA A 298 -36.85 32.81 -9.43
CA ALA A 298 -36.60 34.15 -8.92
C ALA A 298 -35.25 34.60 -9.52
N PRO A 299 -35.16 35.82 -10.09
CA PRO A 299 -33.93 36.28 -10.72
C PRO A 299 -32.80 36.10 -9.71
N ALA A 300 -31.73 35.43 -10.15
CA ALA A 300 -30.55 35.22 -9.33
C ALA A 300 -30.20 36.55 -8.63
N PRO A 301 -29.92 36.55 -7.32
CA PRO A 301 -29.48 37.76 -6.66
C PRO A 301 -28.31 38.33 -7.48
N PRO A 302 -28.30 39.65 -7.75
CA PRO A 302 -27.23 40.25 -8.53
C PRO A 302 -25.89 39.85 -7.91
N PRO A 303 -24.86 39.55 -8.72
CA PRO A 303 -23.57 39.15 -8.21
C PRO A 303 -23.14 40.19 -7.18
N VAL A 304 -22.95 39.76 -5.94
CA VAL A 304 -22.33 40.57 -4.90
C VAL A 304 -20.92 40.81 -5.40
N VAL A 305 -20.70 41.97 -6.02
CA VAL A 305 -19.36 42.49 -6.31
C VAL A 305 -18.68 42.56 -4.95
N PRO A 306 -17.59 41.81 -4.71
CA PRO A 306 -16.88 41.93 -3.45
C PRO A 306 -16.46 43.39 -3.31
N ALA A 307 -16.93 44.02 -2.23
CA ALA A 307 -16.49 45.34 -1.84
C ALA A 307 -14.96 45.30 -1.77
N ALA A 308 -14.33 46.11 -2.61
CA ALA A 308 -12.90 46.33 -2.59
C ALA A 308 -12.50 46.64 -1.15
N ALA A 309 -11.78 45.71 -0.52
CA ALA A 309 -11.10 45.97 0.73
C ALA A 309 -10.14 47.12 0.45
N ALA A 310 -10.39 48.24 1.13
CA ALA A 310 -9.51 49.38 1.16
C ALA A 310 -8.12 48.90 1.60
N VAL A 311 -7.19 48.90 0.66
CA VAL A 311 -5.76 48.77 0.92
C VAL A 311 -5.33 50.03 1.66
N ALA A 312 -4.99 49.89 2.93
CA ALA A 312 -4.21 50.90 3.64
C ALA A 312 -2.75 50.84 3.17
N PRO A 313 -2.08 51.99 3.03
CA PRO A 313 -0.80 52.11 2.35
C PRO A 313 0.35 51.75 3.29
N HIS A 314 1.31 50.97 2.80
CA HIS A 314 2.67 51.03 3.33
C HIS A 314 3.66 51.40 2.21
N HIS A 315 4.25 52.56 2.47
CA HIS A 315 5.40 53.21 1.85
C HIS A 315 6.46 52.27 1.25
N ASP A 316 6.80 52.59 0.01
CA ASP A 316 8.12 52.84 -0.57
C ASP A 316 9.36 52.23 0.09
N GLY A 317 10.20 51.61 -0.75
CA GLY A 317 11.59 51.37 -0.38
C GLY A 317 12.46 50.62 -1.36
N ASN A 318 12.53 51.07 -2.63
CA ASN A 318 13.71 50.99 -3.51
C ASN A 318 14.14 49.58 -4.02
N GLY A 319 14.00 49.23 -5.31
CA GLY A 319 14.90 49.63 -6.43
C GLY A 319 15.96 48.54 -6.61
N THR A 320 16.27 47.94 -7.77
CA THR A 320 16.13 48.33 -9.19
C THR A 320 16.48 47.12 -10.08
N ALA A 321 15.85 47.06 -11.27
CA ALA A 321 16.29 46.61 -12.63
C ALA A 321 17.39 45.54 -12.78
N GLU A 322 17.34 44.59 -13.74
CA GLU A 322 17.15 44.69 -15.20
C GLU A 322 16.51 43.35 -15.69
N ALA A 323 15.51 43.25 -16.58
CA ALA A 323 15.32 43.72 -17.96
C ALA A 323 16.22 43.01 -19.01
N GLU A 324 15.71 41.93 -19.64
CA GLU A 324 16.02 41.53 -21.02
C GLU A 324 14.99 40.47 -21.47
N GLU A 325 13.96 40.85 -22.24
CA GLU A 325 13.86 40.88 -23.70
C GLU A 325 13.39 39.54 -24.31
N VAL A 326 12.15 39.58 -24.82
CA VAL A 326 11.44 38.50 -25.51
C VAL A 326 11.12 38.96 -26.92
N ALA A 327 11.50 38.15 -27.93
CA ALA A 327 10.78 37.83 -29.18
C ALA A 327 11.77 37.32 -30.25
N PRO A 328 11.34 36.67 -31.36
CA PRO A 328 10.07 36.00 -31.64
C PRO A 328 10.21 34.58 -32.27
N GLU A 329 9.11 33.83 -32.16
CA GLU A 329 8.40 33.11 -33.24
C GLU A 329 9.14 32.72 -34.53
N SER A 330 9.24 31.41 -34.78
CA SER A 330 9.32 30.86 -36.13
C SER A 330 8.84 29.41 -36.18
N GLU A 331 7.65 29.22 -36.76
CA GLU A 331 7.15 27.98 -37.37
C GLU A 331 7.93 27.71 -38.68
N PRO A 332 8.16 26.44 -39.08
CA PRO A 332 7.26 25.86 -40.10
C PRO A 332 7.01 24.33 -39.96
N GLU A 333 5.83 23.90 -40.41
CA GLU A 333 5.39 22.53 -40.75
C GLU A 333 6.20 21.90 -41.93
N PRO A 334 5.85 20.69 -42.47
CA PRO A 334 5.71 19.34 -41.89
C PRO A 334 6.52 18.28 -42.73
N VAL A 335 6.12 17.00 -42.69
CA VAL A 335 6.55 15.81 -43.51
C VAL A 335 7.59 14.92 -42.79
N ALA A 336 7.44 13.61 -42.55
CA ALA A 336 6.82 12.53 -43.33
C ALA A 336 6.34 11.34 -42.48
N LYS A 337 5.31 10.65 -42.98
CA LYS A 337 4.83 9.32 -42.54
C LYS A 337 5.83 8.22 -42.91
N PRO A 338 6.07 7.20 -42.07
CA PRO A 338 6.57 5.91 -42.54
C PRO A 338 5.45 4.93 -42.86
N LYS A 339 5.58 4.31 -44.03
CA LYS A 339 4.70 3.31 -44.63
C LYS A 339 4.60 2.04 -43.80
N ARG A 340 3.39 1.49 -43.79
CA ARG A 340 3.01 0.18 -43.24
C ARG A 340 3.09 -0.91 -44.34
N ALA A 341 3.34 -2.14 -43.86
CA ALA A 341 3.14 -3.47 -44.47
C ALA A 341 4.32 -4.12 -45.22
N PRO A 342 4.37 -5.46 -45.33
CA PRO A 342 3.94 -6.51 -44.38
C PRO A 342 5.05 -7.57 -44.17
N ARG A 343 5.03 -8.32 -43.06
CA ARG A 343 5.79 -9.57 -42.97
C ARG A 343 4.93 -10.73 -42.49
N ALA A 344 5.04 -11.79 -43.27
CA ALA A 344 4.28 -13.01 -43.25
C ALA A 344 4.66 -13.92 -42.08
N GLY A 345 3.75 -14.86 -41.83
CA GLY A 345 3.70 -15.76 -40.70
C GLY A 345 4.92 -16.63 -40.45
N VAL A 346 5.12 -16.91 -39.16
CA VAL A 346 5.69 -18.17 -38.68
C VAL A 346 4.78 -18.70 -37.58
N ARG A 347 4.14 -19.82 -37.91
CA ARG A 347 3.18 -20.57 -37.10
C ARG A 347 3.97 -21.41 -36.10
N ALA A 348 4.14 -20.93 -34.87
CA ALA A 348 4.75 -21.72 -33.80
C ALA A 348 3.71 -22.69 -33.20
N LYS A 349 4.01 -23.99 -33.33
CA LYS A 349 3.26 -25.11 -32.77
C LYS A 349 3.29 -25.04 -31.24
N ALA A 350 2.11 -25.02 -30.63
CA ALA A 350 1.94 -25.28 -29.20
C ALA A 350 2.28 -26.76 -28.88
N PRO A 351 3.05 -27.04 -27.81
CA PRO A 351 3.25 -28.39 -27.33
C PRO A 351 1.98 -28.92 -26.62
N PRO A 352 1.68 -30.22 -26.75
CA PRO A 352 0.44 -30.81 -26.26
C PRO A 352 0.40 -30.91 -24.73
N ARG A 353 -0.73 -30.48 -24.18
CA ARG A 353 -1.18 -30.59 -22.80
C ARG A 353 -1.34 -32.07 -22.42
N VAL A 354 -0.39 -32.62 -21.68
CA VAL A 354 -0.47 -33.98 -21.13
C VAL A 354 -1.35 -33.94 -19.87
N ALA A 355 -2.55 -34.51 -19.99
CA ALA A 355 -3.44 -34.75 -18.87
C ALA A 355 -2.93 -35.94 -18.02
N PRO A 356 -2.88 -35.85 -16.68
CA PRO A 356 -2.61 -37.00 -15.84
C PRO A 356 -3.82 -37.95 -15.84
N LYS A 357 -3.56 -39.18 -16.27
CA LYS A 357 -4.47 -40.33 -16.25
C LYS A 357 -4.93 -40.64 -14.82
N ARG A 358 -6.25 -40.65 -14.63
CA ARG A 358 -6.93 -41.34 -13.53
C ARG A 358 -6.70 -42.85 -13.68
N THR A 359 -6.16 -43.49 -12.65
CA THR A 359 -6.24 -44.94 -12.45
C THR A 359 -7.22 -45.26 -11.33
N PRO A 360 -8.14 -46.24 -11.52
CA PRO A 360 -9.03 -46.72 -10.47
C PRO A 360 -8.51 -48.03 -9.88
N ALA A 361 -8.34 -48.08 -8.55
CA ALA A 361 -8.21 -49.29 -7.73
C ALA A 361 -8.18 -48.82 -6.26
N LYS A 362 -8.74 -49.47 -5.24
CA LYS A 362 -9.40 -50.76 -5.12
C LYS A 362 -10.22 -50.69 -3.82
N ARG A 363 -11.43 -51.25 -3.85
CA ARG A 363 -12.22 -51.57 -2.66
C ARG A 363 -11.42 -52.52 -1.76
N THR A 364 -11.35 -52.21 -0.47
CA THR A 364 -11.34 -53.22 0.60
C THR A 364 -12.30 -52.77 1.68
N ALA A 365 -13.50 -53.35 1.65
CA ALA A 365 -14.37 -53.42 2.79
C ALA A 365 -13.73 -54.34 3.84
N LYS A 366 -13.62 -53.88 5.09
CA LYS A 366 -13.72 -54.81 6.22
C LYS A 366 -14.59 -54.18 7.31
N ARG A 367 -15.82 -54.69 7.29
CA ARG A 367 -16.84 -54.66 8.32
C ARG A 367 -16.29 -55.25 9.62
N THR A 368 -16.48 -54.52 10.72
CA THR A 368 -16.71 -55.09 12.05
C THR A 368 -17.70 -54.17 12.76
N GLU A 369 -18.97 -54.60 12.76
CA GLU A 369 -19.95 -54.26 13.79
C GLU A 369 -19.48 -54.86 15.12
N ALA A 370 -19.58 -54.10 16.22
CA ALA A 370 -20.30 -54.54 17.43
C ALA A 370 -20.21 -53.50 18.56
N ALA A 371 -21.37 -53.31 19.21
CA ALA A 371 -21.60 -52.94 20.61
C ALA A 371 -21.18 -51.53 21.08
N VAL A 372 -22.13 -50.59 21.29
CA VAL A 372 -22.99 -50.45 22.49
C VAL A 372 -22.17 -50.11 23.74
N GLU A 373 -22.13 -48.82 24.11
CA GLU A 373 -22.57 -48.37 25.44
C GLU A 373 -22.65 -46.83 25.52
N LYS A 374 -23.85 -46.32 25.80
CA LYS A 374 -24.04 -45.03 26.47
C LYS A 374 -23.75 -45.23 27.95
N PRO A 375 -23.23 -44.22 28.66
CA PRO A 375 -24.09 -43.70 29.71
C PRO A 375 -24.14 -42.16 29.85
N ALA A 376 -25.35 -41.78 30.23
CA ALA A 376 -25.92 -40.56 30.81
C ALA A 376 -25.06 -39.35 31.24
N PRO A 377 -25.66 -38.14 31.22
CA PRO A 377 -25.07 -36.90 31.74
C PRO A 377 -25.24 -36.79 33.25
N ARG A 378 -24.15 -36.45 33.98
CA ARG A 378 -24.22 -36.11 35.41
C ARG A 378 -24.46 -34.61 35.61
N LYS A 379 -25.49 -34.35 36.43
CA LYS A 379 -25.94 -33.05 36.93
C LYS A 379 -24.97 -32.46 37.97
N LYS A 380 -24.89 -31.13 37.94
CA LYS A 380 -24.78 -30.13 39.04
C LYS A 380 -23.84 -30.40 40.22
N ALA A 381 -22.94 -29.44 40.47
CA ALA A 381 -22.74 -28.90 41.81
C ALA A 381 -22.31 -27.42 41.75
N THR A 382 -23.21 -26.57 42.21
CA THR A 382 -22.95 -25.23 42.75
C THR A 382 -22.00 -25.31 43.94
N THR A 383 -21.03 -24.40 44.05
CA THR A 383 -20.51 -24.02 45.36
C THR A 383 -20.20 -22.53 45.42
N LYS A 384 -20.62 -21.99 46.55
CA LYS A 384 -20.79 -20.59 46.93
C LYS A 384 -19.63 -20.22 47.84
N ARG A 385 -19.34 -18.91 47.90
CA ARG A 385 -18.74 -18.17 49.03
C ARG A 385 -17.22 -18.26 49.24
N GLY A 386 -16.62 -17.07 49.34
CA GLY A 386 -15.29 -16.87 49.91
C GLY A 386 -14.85 -15.41 49.88
N ALA A 387 -15.62 -14.53 50.52
CA ALA A 387 -15.16 -13.17 50.81
C ALA A 387 -14.05 -13.22 51.87
N ALA A 388 -12.92 -12.56 51.59
CA ALA A 388 -11.88 -12.27 52.57
C ALA A 388 -11.26 -10.90 52.28
N THR A 389 -12.00 -9.84 52.60
CA THR A 389 -11.46 -8.50 52.80
C THR A 389 -10.81 -8.47 54.18
N LYS A 390 -9.47 -8.40 54.23
CA LYS A 390 -8.73 -8.17 55.48
C LYS A 390 -7.88 -6.89 55.35
N LYS A 391 -8.38 -5.84 56.00
CA LYS A 391 -7.65 -4.76 56.70
C LYS A 391 -6.31 -5.29 57.28
N THR A 392 -5.19 -4.59 57.38
CA THR A 392 -4.89 -3.21 57.85
C THR A 392 -3.37 -3.09 57.96
N ARG A 393 -2.76 -1.92 57.72
CA ARG A 393 -1.97 -1.17 58.73
C ARG A 393 -1.51 0.21 58.21
N PRO A 394 -1.24 1.14 59.14
CA PRO A 394 -1.37 2.57 58.94
C PRO A 394 -0.06 3.29 58.60
N ALA A 395 -0.22 4.45 57.96
CA ALA A 395 0.79 5.48 57.85
C ALA A 395 1.11 6.08 59.22
N LYS A 396 2.39 6.37 59.42
CA LYS A 396 3.01 6.96 60.61
C LYS A 396 3.54 8.35 60.21
N LYS A 397 3.40 9.29 61.15
CA LYS A 397 4.06 10.61 61.27
C LYS A 397 3.34 11.82 60.63
N GLY A 398 2.50 12.43 61.45
CA GLY A 398 2.49 13.87 61.74
C GLY A 398 2.38 13.99 63.25
#